data_AF-A0A239FUY3-F1
#
_entry.id   AF-A0A239FUY3-F1
#
_cell.length_a   1.000
_cell.length_b   1.000
_cell.length_c   1.000
_cell.angle_alpha   90.00
_cell.angle_beta   90.00
_cell.angle_gamma   90.00
#
_symmetry.space_group_name_H-M   'P 1'
#
loop_
_entity.id
_entity.type
_entity.pdbx_description
1 polymer ?
#
loop_
_entity_poly.entity_id
_entity_poly.type
_entity_poly.pdbx_seq_one_letter_code
_entity_poly.pdbx_strand_id
1 'polypeptide(L)'
;MARLSGLALITATSFLFVPTMASAEIIGGVDFPQGAVSFADSVISFTPGLEGASPSLAHQGAFNALGVPDYAGDNSCASQADCTFVSLGVGGQLIVRFTDNVLTGSGSDADDLWIFEVGPDVEGTIIDLSTDGIDWVSIGAIGGSQRGIDIDAFGYGLSDAFSFVRLTDIANSGGTGGATVGADIDAVGAISTRPTAPPAVPEPAAWAMMIAGFGLVGSALRRQRGVRTAARA
;
A
#
# COMPACT_ATOMS: atom_id res chain seq x y z
N MET A 1 -67.49 -15.43 -7.48
CA MET A 1 -66.36 -14.71 -8.09
C MET A 1 -65.35 -14.38 -7.01
N ALA A 2 -64.29 -15.19 -6.89
CA ALA A 2 -63.25 -15.07 -5.87
C ALA A 2 -62.09 -14.22 -6.40
N ARG A 3 -61.59 -13.26 -5.59
CA ARG A 3 -60.34 -12.53 -5.86
C ARG A 3 -59.25 -13.10 -4.95
N LEU A 4 -58.22 -13.70 -5.53
CA LEU A 4 -57.01 -14.11 -4.82
C LEU A 4 -56.08 -12.90 -4.64
N SER A 5 -55.68 -12.64 -3.40
CA SER A 5 -54.63 -11.69 -3.04
C SER A 5 -53.26 -12.36 -3.17
N GLY A 6 -52.38 -11.79 -4.01
CA GLY A 6 -51.01 -12.27 -4.18
C GLY A 6 -50.08 -11.70 -3.09
N LEU A 7 -49.48 -12.60 -2.32
CA LEU A 7 -48.43 -12.30 -1.35
C LEU A 7 -47.08 -12.39 -2.07
N ALA A 8 -46.37 -11.27 -2.21
CA ALA A 8 -45.04 -11.24 -2.80
C ALA A 8 -44.00 -11.66 -1.74
N LEU A 9 -43.36 -12.82 -1.95
CA LEU A 9 -42.28 -13.33 -1.13
C LEU A 9 -40.97 -12.70 -1.60
N ILE A 10 -40.37 -11.83 -0.77
CA ILE A 10 -39.04 -11.26 -1.02
C ILE A 10 -38.01 -12.26 -0.51
N THR A 11 -37.38 -13.01 -1.41
CA THR A 11 -36.24 -13.87 -1.09
C THR A 11 -34.98 -13.03 -0.94
N ALA A 12 -34.51 -12.85 0.30
CA ALA A 12 -33.20 -12.28 0.58
C ALA A 12 -32.12 -13.28 0.14
N THR A 13 -31.36 -12.93 -0.90
CA THR A 13 -30.22 -13.73 -1.36
C THR A 13 -29.01 -13.34 -0.52
N SER A 14 -28.65 -14.18 0.45
CA SER A 14 -27.42 -14.01 1.23
C SER A 14 -26.23 -14.36 0.32
N PHE A 15 -25.45 -13.35 -0.08
CA PHE A 15 -24.13 -13.59 -0.66
C PHE A 15 -23.19 -14.08 0.45
N LEU A 16 -22.86 -15.37 0.42
CA LEU A 16 -21.77 -15.93 1.20
C LEU A 16 -20.47 -15.38 0.62
N PHE A 17 -19.82 -14.46 1.34
CA PHE A 17 -18.44 -14.06 1.08
C PHE A 17 -17.57 -15.24 1.50
N VAL A 18 -17.06 -16.00 0.52
CA VAL A 18 -16.01 -16.99 0.78
C VAL A 18 -14.71 -16.20 0.82
N PRO A 19 -14.03 -16.08 1.98
CA PRO A 19 -12.70 -15.49 2.00
C PRO A 19 -11.79 -16.37 1.15
N THR A 20 -11.24 -15.82 0.07
CA THR A 20 -10.11 -16.43 -0.60
C THR A 20 -8.96 -16.38 0.40
N MET A 21 -8.60 -17.54 0.97
CA MET A 21 -7.34 -17.66 1.69
C MET A 21 -6.25 -17.23 0.71
N ALA A 22 -5.44 -16.26 1.09
CA ALA A 22 -4.22 -15.95 0.35
C ALA A 22 -3.43 -17.25 0.16
N SER A 23 -3.03 -17.54 -1.06
CA SER A 23 -2.18 -18.69 -1.36
C SER A 23 -0.75 -18.21 -1.31
N ALA A 24 0.12 -18.97 -0.65
CA ALA A 24 1.55 -18.80 -0.81
C ALA A 24 1.90 -18.81 -2.30
N GLU A 25 2.70 -17.84 -2.73
CA GLU A 25 3.08 -17.63 -4.12
C GLU A 25 4.58 -17.36 -4.20
N ILE A 26 5.25 -17.97 -5.18
CA ILE A 26 6.64 -17.64 -5.50
C ILE A 26 6.63 -16.43 -6.45
N ILE A 27 7.07 -15.28 -5.97
CA ILE A 27 7.08 -14.02 -6.71
C ILE A 27 8.52 -13.54 -6.82
N GLY A 28 9.00 -13.36 -8.06
CA GLY A 28 10.39 -13.01 -8.33
C GLY A 28 11.43 -13.96 -7.71
N GLY A 29 11.06 -15.24 -7.50
CA GLY A 29 11.92 -16.27 -6.92
C GLY A 29 11.90 -16.37 -5.39
N VAL A 30 11.07 -15.58 -4.71
CA VAL A 30 10.94 -15.53 -3.25
C VAL A 30 9.55 -16.00 -2.84
N ASP A 31 9.44 -16.72 -1.72
CA ASP A 31 8.16 -17.20 -1.21
C ASP A 31 7.42 -16.09 -0.44
N PHE A 32 6.22 -15.76 -0.88
CA PHE A 32 5.30 -14.84 -0.22
C PHE A 32 4.09 -15.60 0.28
N PRO A 33 4.00 -15.93 1.58
CA PRO A 33 2.90 -16.72 2.14
C PRO A 33 1.51 -16.11 1.92
N GLN A 34 1.43 -14.77 1.78
CA GLN A 34 0.19 -14.04 1.54
C GLN A 34 0.01 -13.64 0.06
N GLY A 35 0.96 -14.01 -0.82
CA GLY A 35 0.93 -13.70 -2.25
C GLY A 35 0.96 -12.20 -2.54
N ALA A 36 0.26 -11.78 -3.60
CA ALA A 36 0.29 -10.40 -4.10
C ALA A 36 -0.13 -9.30 -3.09
N VAL A 37 -0.86 -9.62 -2.00
CA VAL A 37 -1.20 -8.65 -0.96
C VAL A 37 0.02 -8.20 -0.13
N SER A 38 1.15 -8.90 -0.27
CA SER A 38 2.40 -8.55 0.43
C SER A 38 3.05 -7.26 -0.08
N PHE A 39 2.62 -6.70 -1.20
CA PHE A 39 3.34 -5.64 -1.89
C PHE A 39 2.81 -4.25 -1.58
N ALA A 40 3.71 -3.26 -1.58
CA ALA A 40 3.33 -1.87 -1.39
C ALA A 40 2.41 -1.39 -2.53
N ASP A 41 1.42 -0.59 -2.18
CA ASP A 41 0.29 -0.22 -3.06
C ASP A 41 0.09 1.30 -3.17
N SER A 42 0.96 2.09 -2.53
CA SER A 42 0.87 3.54 -2.51
C SER A 42 2.25 4.19 -2.45
N VAL A 43 2.47 5.24 -3.25
CA VAL A 43 3.63 6.13 -3.16
C VAL A 43 3.28 7.33 -2.30
N ILE A 44 4.10 7.60 -1.28
CA ILE A 44 3.96 8.77 -0.41
C ILE A 44 4.81 9.93 -0.92
N SER A 45 6.06 9.66 -1.28
CA SER A 45 6.94 10.66 -1.87
C SER A 45 8.07 10.01 -2.67
N PHE A 46 8.53 10.71 -3.69
CA PHE A 46 9.70 10.32 -4.46
C PHE A 46 10.52 11.58 -4.78
N THR A 47 11.79 11.57 -4.43
CA THR A 47 12.73 12.66 -4.76
C THR A 47 14.02 12.06 -5.32
N PRO A 48 14.21 12.07 -6.65
CA PRO A 48 15.37 11.43 -7.23
C PRO A 48 16.65 12.28 -7.14
N GLY A 49 17.79 11.63 -6.97
CA GLY A 49 19.11 12.29 -7.08
C GLY A 49 19.36 13.38 -6.04
N LEU A 50 18.93 13.20 -4.78
CA LEU A 50 19.08 14.21 -3.73
C LEU A 50 20.54 14.63 -3.50
N GLU A 51 21.49 13.74 -3.76
CA GLU A 51 22.92 13.96 -3.52
C GLU A 51 23.76 13.94 -4.80
N GLY A 52 23.12 13.93 -5.98
CA GLY A 52 23.87 13.88 -7.24
C GLY A 52 23.01 13.77 -8.49
N ALA A 53 23.40 12.86 -9.39
CA ALA A 53 22.71 12.69 -10.66
C ALA A 53 21.30 12.12 -10.44
N SER A 54 20.30 12.76 -11.06
CA SER A 54 18.98 12.16 -11.25
C SER A 54 19.01 11.20 -12.45
N PRO A 55 18.18 10.14 -12.45
CA PRO A 55 18.02 9.28 -13.60
C PRO A 55 17.29 10.04 -14.72
N SER A 56 17.23 9.44 -15.91
CA SER A 56 16.48 10.03 -17.02
C SER A 56 14.97 10.09 -16.72
N LEU A 57 14.24 10.99 -17.38
CA LEU A 57 12.82 11.21 -17.09
C LEU A 57 11.95 9.95 -17.23
N ALA A 58 12.30 9.03 -18.14
CA ALA A 58 11.57 7.79 -18.33
C ALA A 58 11.67 6.84 -17.12
N HIS A 59 12.76 6.92 -16.34
CA HIS A 59 13.02 6.05 -15.19
C HIS A 59 12.64 6.69 -13.85
N GLN A 60 11.91 7.82 -13.87
CA GLN A 60 11.45 8.54 -12.68
C GLN A 60 9.99 8.20 -12.31
N GLY A 61 9.43 7.12 -12.86
CA GLY A 61 8.05 6.70 -12.61
C GLY A 61 7.89 5.99 -11.27
N ALA A 62 7.71 6.74 -10.17
CA ALA A 62 7.62 6.17 -8.81
C ALA A 62 6.56 5.07 -8.63
N PHE A 63 5.47 5.11 -9.40
CA PHE A 63 4.41 4.08 -9.35
C PHE A 63 4.85 2.73 -9.90
N ASN A 64 5.97 2.68 -10.64
CA ASN A 64 6.54 1.44 -11.17
C ASN A 64 7.25 0.60 -10.09
N ALA A 65 7.24 1.05 -8.83
CA ALA A 65 7.71 0.28 -7.67
C ALA A 65 6.56 -0.37 -6.86
N LEU A 66 5.31 -0.28 -7.35
CA LEU A 66 4.12 -0.75 -6.64
C LEU A 66 3.62 -2.08 -7.20
N GLY A 67 3.02 -2.89 -6.33
CA GLY A 67 2.49 -4.20 -6.69
C GLY A 67 3.59 -5.26 -6.82
N VAL A 68 3.22 -6.39 -7.43
CA VAL A 68 4.17 -7.50 -7.68
C VAL A 68 5.21 -7.07 -8.72
N PRO A 69 6.48 -7.49 -8.59
CA PRO A 69 7.53 -7.18 -9.55
C PRO A 69 7.16 -7.66 -10.96
N ASP A 70 7.35 -6.80 -11.95
CA ASP A 70 7.03 -7.08 -13.35
C ASP A 70 8.18 -6.80 -14.33
N TYR A 71 9.39 -6.53 -13.81
CA TYR A 71 10.58 -6.37 -14.64
C TYR A 71 10.90 -7.64 -15.47
N ALA A 72 10.98 -7.45 -16.78
CA ALA A 72 11.14 -8.53 -17.76
C ALA A 72 12.52 -8.56 -18.45
N GLY A 73 13.52 -7.85 -17.93
CA GLY A 73 14.88 -7.85 -18.50
C GLY A 73 15.19 -6.71 -19.47
N ASP A 74 14.34 -5.70 -19.58
CA ASP A 74 14.54 -4.54 -20.47
C ASP A 74 14.67 -3.24 -19.67
N ASN A 75 15.85 -2.63 -19.74
CA ASN A 75 16.15 -1.34 -19.09
C ASN A 75 15.86 -0.13 -19.99
N SER A 76 15.29 -0.34 -21.18
CA SER A 76 15.02 0.74 -22.13
C SER A 76 13.58 1.21 -22.06
N CYS A 77 13.38 2.41 -21.53
CA CYS A 77 12.06 3.02 -21.42
C CYS A 77 11.95 4.26 -22.31
N ALA A 78 10.88 4.34 -23.11
CA ALA A 78 10.56 5.54 -23.88
C ALA A 78 9.87 6.61 -23.01
N SER A 79 9.12 6.19 -22.00
CA SER A 79 8.45 7.04 -21.02
C SER A 79 8.29 6.33 -19.68
N GLN A 80 7.83 7.05 -18.65
CA GLN A 80 7.53 6.45 -17.34
C GLN A 80 6.46 5.36 -17.41
N ALA A 81 5.49 5.51 -18.31
CA ALA A 81 4.41 4.54 -18.49
C ALA A 81 4.84 3.26 -19.20
N ASP A 82 6.01 3.27 -19.86
CA ASP A 82 6.59 2.11 -20.53
C ASP A 82 7.63 1.39 -19.65
N CYS A 83 7.97 1.96 -18.50
CA CYS A 83 8.95 1.42 -17.57
C CYS A 83 8.27 0.49 -16.55
N THR A 84 8.99 -0.54 -16.12
CA THR A 84 8.58 -1.54 -15.10
C THR A 84 9.36 -1.37 -13.79
N PHE A 85 10.11 -0.28 -13.64
CA PHE A 85 10.85 0.04 -12.43
C PHE A 85 11.08 1.55 -12.33
N VAL A 86 11.55 2.00 -11.17
CA VAL A 86 11.98 3.37 -10.91
C VAL A 86 13.43 3.40 -10.45
N SER A 87 14.24 4.27 -11.04
CA SER A 87 15.59 4.54 -10.55
C SER A 87 15.55 5.64 -9.48
N LEU A 88 16.25 5.45 -8.37
CA LEU A 88 16.29 6.45 -7.29
C LEU A 88 17.16 7.66 -7.65
N GLY A 89 18.21 7.48 -8.44
CA GLY A 89 19.26 8.49 -8.58
C GLY A 89 20.20 8.52 -7.38
N VAL A 90 21.32 9.23 -7.54
CA VAL A 90 22.37 9.30 -6.51
C VAL A 90 21.84 9.98 -5.25
N GLY A 91 21.76 9.23 -4.14
CA GLY A 91 21.18 9.69 -2.88
C GLY A 91 19.65 9.81 -2.90
N GLY A 92 18.99 9.42 -3.98
CA GLY A 92 17.54 9.61 -4.13
C GLY A 92 16.72 8.77 -3.15
N GLN A 93 15.48 9.19 -2.96
CA GLN A 93 14.61 8.63 -1.93
C GLN A 93 13.22 8.31 -2.47
N LEU A 94 12.73 7.12 -2.14
CA LEU A 94 11.37 6.67 -2.39
C LEU A 94 10.71 6.27 -1.06
N ILE A 95 9.49 6.72 -0.82
CA ILE A 95 8.65 6.29 0.30
C ILE A 95 7.40 5.62 -0.25
N VAL A 96 7.25 4.34 0.06
CA VAL A 96 6.07 3.55 -0.27
C VAL A 96 5.29 3.18 0.99
N ARG A 97 4.04 2.80 0.79
CA ARG A 97 3.12 2.41 1.85
C ARG A 97 2.35 1.15 1.47
N PHE A 98 2.08 0.34 2.49
CA PHE A 98 1.09 -0.73 2.52
C PHE A 98 -0.23 -0.15 3.05
N THR A 99 -1.33 -0.20 2.26
CA THR A 99 -2.62 0.37 2.67
C THR A 99 -3.64 -0.65 3.13
N ASP A 100 -3.51 -1.90 2.71
CA ASP A 100 -4.39 -3.01 3.12
C ASP A 100 -3.66 -4.11 3.92
N ASN A 101 -2.35 -3.99 4.11
CA ASN A 101 -1.51 -4.84 4.94
C ASN A 101 -0.46 -4.03 5.73
N VAL A 102 0.31 -4.71 6.58
CA VAL A 102 1.47 -4.15 7.30
C VAL A 102 2.62 -5.14 7.29
N LEU A 103 3.86 -4.65 7.24
CA LEU A 103 5.05 -5.43 7.51
C LEU A 103 5.16 -5.74 9.00
N THR A 104 5.43 -7.01 9.32
CA THR A 104 5.63 -7.52 10.68
C THR A 104 6.93 -8.32 10.73
N GLY A 105 7.49 -8.56 11.91
CA GLY A 105 8.52 -9.61 12.06
C GLY A 105 7.87 -11.01 12.00
N SER A 106 8.66 -12.04 11.76
CA SER A 106 8.22 -13.44 11.67
C SER A 106 8.44 -14.21 12.98
N GLY A 107 9.30 -13.70 13.85
CA GLY A 107 9.81 -14.39 15.03
C GLY A 107 10.87 -15.44 14.69
N SER A 108 11.53 -15.33 13.54
CA SER A 108 12.55 -16.27 13.06
C SER A 108 13.74 -15.54 12.43
N ASP A 109 14.73 -16.26 11.90
CA ASP A 109 15.86 -15.69 11.16
C ASP A 109 15.63 -15.60 9.65
N ALA A 110 14.36 -15.76 9.22
CA ALA A 110 13.96 -15.60 7.83
C ALA A 110 13.77 -14.11 7.48
N ASP A 111 13.97 -13.78 6.20
CA ASP A 111 13.70 -12.43 5.72
C ASP A 111 12.20 -12.08 5.86
N ASP A 112 11.92 -10.89 6.38
CA ASP A 112 10.56 -10.37 6.55
C ASP A 112 10.18 -9.36 5.46
N LEU A 113 11.18 -8.67 4.92
CA LEU A 113 11.06 -7.65 3.88
C LEU A 113 11.98 -8.01 2.72
N TRP A 114 11.51 -7.79 1.49
CA TRP A 114 12.28 -8.00 0.29
C TRP A 114 12.19 -6.80 -0.66
N ILE A 115 13.34 -6.36 -1.16
CA ILE A 115 13.45 -5.29 -2.16
C ILE A 115 13.81 -5.90 -3.51
N PHE A 116 12.92 -5.72 -4.48
CA PHE A 116 13.14 -6.11 -5.87
C PHE A 116 13.86 -4.97 -6.58
N GLU A 117 15.18 -5.08 -6.63
CA GLU A 117 16.04 -4.19 -7.41
C GLU A 117 16.45 -4.81 -8.75
N VAL A 118 16.38 -4.06 -9.82
CA VAL A 118 16.77 -4.48 -11.17
C VAL A 118 18.28 -4.32 -11.33
N GLY A 119 18.93 -5.35 -11.84
CA GLY A 119 20.35 -5.28 -12.18
C GLY A 119 21.18 -6.43 -11.61
N PRO A 120 22.41 -6.61 -12.12
CA PRO A 120 23.29 -7.70 -11.72
C PRO A 120 23.81 -7.55 -10.29
N ASP A 121 24.00 -6.31 -9.84
CA ASP A 121 24.44 -5.97 -8.50
C ASP A 121 23.35 -5.13 -7.84
N VAL A 122 23.12 -5.37 -6.54
CA VAL A 122 22.24 -4.54 -5.72
C VAL A 122 23.02 -3.30 -5.28
N GLU A 123 22.59 -2.12 -5.67
CA GLU A 123 23.14 -0.86 -5.17
C GLU A 123 22.90 -0.70 -3.66
N GLY A 124 23.82 0.01 -3.01
CA GLY A 124 23.71 0.27 -1.58
C GLY A 124 22.45 1.09 -1.30
N THR A 125 21.49 0.55 -0.56
CA THR A 125 20.23 1.24 -0.27
C THR A 125 19.91 1.15 1.22
N ILE A 126 19.79 2.30 1.89
CA ILE A 126 19.33 2.39 3.29
C ILE A 126 17.83 2.16 3.32
N ILE A 127 17.41 1.31 4.26
CA ILE A 127 16.01 0.98 4.49
C ILE A 127 15.58 1.52 5.85
N ASP A 128 14.55 2.36 5.84
CA ASP A 128 13.89 2.83 7.05
C ASP A 128 12.42 2.38 7.06
N LEU A 129 11.94 2.02 8.25
CA LEU A 129 10.55 1.66 8.48
C LEU A 129 9.83 2.73 9.29
N SER A 130 8.52 2.85 9.09
CA SER A 130 7.68 3.70 9.93
C SER A 130 6.27 3.13 10.08
N THR A 131 5.66 3.41 11.23
CA THR A 131 4.26 3.09 11.53
C THR A 131 3.32 4.23 11.14
N ASP A 132 3.80 5.47 11.12
CA ASP A 132 2.99 6.68 10.97
C ASP A 132 3.44 7.62 9.82
N GLY A 133 4.58 7.34 9.20
CA GLY A 133 5.18 8.15 8.13
C GLY A 133 5.94 9.38 8.64
N ILE A 134 6.07 9.55 9.96
CA ILE A 134 6.72 10.69 10.61
C ILE A 134 7.98 10.24 11.34
N ASP A 135 7.85 9.26 12.23
CA ASP A 135 8.96 8.70 12.99
C ASP A 135 9.52 7.49 12.26
N TRP A 136 10.83 7.51 12.02
CA TRP A 136 11.52 6.52 11.19
C TRP A 136 12.56 5.76 12.00
N VAL A 137 12.61 4.44 11.81
CA VAL A 137 13.64 3.57 12.35
C VAL A 137 14.45 2.97 11.21
N SER A 138 15.77 3.09 11.28
CA SER A 138 16.66 2.52 10.26
C SER A 138 16.98 1.07 10.60
N ILE A 139 16.79 0.18 9.63
CA ILE A 139 17.07 -1.26 9.75
C ILE A 139 18.29 -1.67 8.92
N GLY A 140 19.18 -0.72 8.67
CA GLY A 140 20.42 -0.94 7.92
C GLY A 140 20.26 -0.69 6.43
N ALA A 141 21.14 -1.34 5.66
CA ALA A 141 21.20 -1.17 4.22
C ALA A 141 21.35 -2.52 3.51
N ILE A 142 20.77 -2.62 2.33
CA ILE A 142 20.99 -3.70 1.38
C ILE A 142 22.11 -3.33 0.40
N GLY A 143 22.64 -4.32 -0.33
CA GLY A 143 23.66 -4.12 -1.35
C GLY A 143 24.37 -5.42 -1.75
N GLY A 144 25.07 -5.38 -2.88
CA GLY A 144 25.75 -6.54 -3.46
C GLY A 144 24.75 -7.60 -3.91
N SER A 145 24.58 -8.66 -3.12
CA SER A 145 23.60 -9.72 -3.39
C SER A 145 22.41 -9.73 -2.42
N GLN A 146 22.46 -8.90 -1.38
CA GLN A 146 21.44 -8.91 -0.33
C GLN A 146 20.21 -8.11 -0.78
N ARG A 147 19.04 -8.73 -0.70
CA ARG A 147 17.74 -8.16 -1.09
C ARG A 147 16.68 -8.33 0.00
N GLY A 148 16.85 -9.37 0.81
CA GLY A 148 16.03 -9.69 1.95
C GLY A 148 16.59 -9.12 3.26
N ILE A 149 15.68 -8.80 4.16
CA ILE A 149 15.98 -8.25 5.48
C ILE A 149 15.09 -8.96 6.51
N ASP A 150 15.74 -9.67 7.43
CA ASP A 150 15.19 -10.11 8.71
C ASP A 150 15.07 -8.90 9.65
N ILE A 151 13.85 -8.49 10.00
CA ILE A 151 13.60 -7.38 10.92
C ILE A 151 13.52 -7.84 12.38
N ASP A 152 13.36 -9.15 12.63
CA ASP A 152 13.50 -9.75 13.95
C ASP A 152 14.92 -9.55 14.50
N ALA A 153 15.95 -9.54 13.65
CA ALA A 153 17.33 -9.19 14.00
C ALA A 153 17.49 -7.78 14.61
N PHE A 154 16.52 -6.89 14.36
CA PHE A 154 16.47 -5.52 14.91
C PHE A 154 15.51 -5.40 16.11
N GLY A 155 14.91 -6.51 16.54
CA GLY A 155 14.01 -6.59 17.69
C GLY A 155 12.53 -6.37 17.36
N TYR A 156 12.14 -6.41 16.08
CA TYR A 156 10.75 -6.25 15.65
C TYR A 156 10.13 -7.62 15.37
N GLY A 157 8.98 -7.91 15.98
CA GLY A 157 8.31 -9.20 15.85
C GLY A 157 6.88 -9.13 15.32
N LEU A 158 6.13 -10.20 15.55
CA LEU A 158 4.76 -10.41 15.07
C LEU A 158 3.73 -9.32 15.48
N SER A 159 4.04 -8.55 16.53
CA SER A 159 3.16 -7.50 17.06
C SER A 159 3.46 -6.13 16.49
N ASP A 160 4.66 -5.94 15.91
CA ASP A 160 5.03 -4.71 15.23
C ASP A 160 4.27 -4.61 13.90
N ALA A 161 4.04 -3.38 13.45
CA ALA A 161 3.18 -3.11 12.30
C ALA A 161 3.66 -1.86 11.56
N PHE A 162 4.56 -2.05 10.60
CA PHE A 162 5.08 -0.98 9.77
C PHE A 162 4.23 -0.84 8.51
N SER A 163 3.67 0.36 8.30
CA SER A 163 2.90 0.68 7.10
C SER A 163 3.77 1.31 6.02
N PHE A 164 4.95 1.81 6.37
CA PHE A 164 5.78 2.61 5.48
C PHE A 164 7.18 2.04 5.38
N VAL A 165 7.73 2.05 4.16
CA VAL A 165 9.12 1.74 3.87
C VAL A 165 9.70 2.92 3.11
N ARG A 166 10.85 3.40 3.56
CA ARG A 166 11.65 4.41 2.88
C ARG A 166 12.94 3.79 2.42
N LEU A 167 13.20 3.93 1.13
CA LEU A 167 14.41 3.51 0.45
C LEU A 167 15.22 4.77 0.13
N THR A 168 16.47 4.80 0.57
CA THR A 168 17.40 5.89 0.23
C THR A 168 18.65 5.30 -0.38
N ASP A 169 18.93 5.64 -1.63
CA ASP A 169 20.17 5.28 -2.30
C ASP A 169 21.39 5.80 -1.50
N ILE A 170 22.38 4.95 -1.29
CA ILE A 170 23.65 5.35 -0.71
C ILE A 170 24.47 5.98 -1.84
N ALA A 171 24.67 7.29 -1.76
CA ALA A 171 25.36 8.03 -2.78
C ALA A 171 26.74 7.43 -3.11
N ASN A 172 27.01 7.25 -4.40
CA ASN A 172 28.25 6.68 -4.95
C ASN A 172 28.49 5.19 -4.60
N SER A 173 27.48 4.46 -4.12
CA SER A 173 27.56 3.00 -3.96
C SER A 173 27.40 2.23 -5.29
N GLY A 174 26.83 2.86 -6.31
CA GLY A 174 26.62 2.31 -7.65
C GLY A 174 26.91 3.30 -8.78
N GLY A 175 26.19 3.14 -9.90
CA GLY A 175 26.33 3.99 -11.09
C GLY A 175 25.96 5.45 -10.81
N THR A 176 26.84 6.38 -11.18
CA THR A 176 26.64 7.84 -10.98
C THR A 176 26.35 8.61 -12.26
N GLY A 177 26.16 7.91 -13.38
CA GLY A 177 25.80 8.50 -14.66
C GLY A 177 25.12 7.48 -15.58
N GLY A 178 24.22 7.96 -16.45
CA GLY A 178 23.42 7.10 -17.32
C GLY A 178 21.93 7.38 -17.21
N ALA A 179 21.12 6.49 -17.80
CA ALA A 179 19.67 6.57 -17.75
C ALA A 179 19.10 6.07 -16.42
N THR A 180 19.74 5.04 -15.85
CA THR A 180 19.45 4.37 -14.58
C THR A 180 20.65 4.58 -13.67
N VAL A 181 20.49 5.42 -12.65
CA VAL A 181 21.54 5.75 -11.67
C VAL A 181 20.94 5.62 -10.27
N GLY A 182 21.77 5.23 -9.31
CA GLY A 182 21.30 4.72 -8.01
C GLY A 182 20.45 3.46 -8.15
N ALA A 183 19.87 3.00 -7.04
CA ALA A 183 19.06 1.77 -7.02
C ALA A 183 17.84 1.80 -7.95
N ASP A 184 17.61 0.70 -8.67
CA ASP A 184 16.53 0.51 -9.65
C ASP A 184 15.40 -0.36 -9.08
N ILE A 185 14.37 0.23 -8.48
CA ILE A 185 13.32 -0.46 -7.71
C ILE A 185 12.14 -0.88 -8.60
N ASP A 186 11.87 -2.18 -8.66
CA ASP A 186 10.72 -2.82 -9.32
C ASP A 186 9.58 -3.05 -8.31
N ALA A 187 9.90 -3.49 -7.09
CA ALA A 187 8.88 -3.72 -6.06
C ALA A 187 9.43 -3.75 -4.63
N VAL A 188 8.54 -3.55 -3.67
CA VAL A 188 8.80 -3.69 -2.23
C VAL A 188 7.77 -4.64 -1.62
N GLY A 189 8.22 -5.79 -1.11
CA GLY A 189 7.35 -6.86 -0.62
C GLY A 189 7.58 -7.20 0.85
N ALA A 190 6.53 -7.19 1.66
CA ALA A 190 6.51 -7.72 3.01
C ALA A 190 6.23 -9.24 2.99
N ILE A 191 7.28 -10.05 3.15
CA ILE A 191 7.19 -11.51 3.26
C ILE A 191 6.36 -11.87 4.50
N SER A 192 6.76 -11.32 5.65
CA SER A 192 5.98 -11.42 6.88
C SER A 192 5.01 -10.25 6.96
N THR A 193 3.73 -10.56 6.73
CA THR A 193 2.69 -9.53 6.67
C THR A 193 1.36 -10.01 7.25
N ARG A 194 0.57 -9.04 7.72
CA ARG A 194 -0.79 -9.25 8.19
C ARG A 194 -1.74 -8.23 7.56
N PRO A 195 -2.94 -8.65 7.11
CA PRO A 195 -3.96 -7.72 6.63
C PRO A 195 -4.35 -6.69 7.69
N THR A 196 -4.59 -5.47 7.25
CA THR A 196 -5.26 -4.44 8.05
C THR A 196 -6.72 -4.32 7.62
N ALA A 197 -7.59 -3.94 8.55
CA ALA A 197 -8.97 -3.68 8.17
C ALA A 197 -8.99 -2.51 7.17
N PRO A 198 -9.69 -2.63 6.03
CA PRO A 198 -9.83 -1.50 5.13
C PRO A 198 -10.45 -0.33 5.89
N PRO A 199 -10.10 0.92 5.54
CA PRO A 199 -10.64 2.08 6.23
C PRO A 199 -12.18 1.97 6.26
N ALA A 200 -12.76 2.13 7.45
CA ALA A 200 -14.20 2.00 7.63
C ALA A 200 -14.94 3.03 6.76
N VAL A 201 -15.43 2.59 5.60
CA VAL A 201 -16.34 3.39 4.78
C VAL A 201 -17.68 3.41 5.52
N PRO A 202 -18.19 4.56 5.98
CA PRO A 202 -19.51 4.60 6.57
C PRO A 202 -20.51 4.24 5.47
N GLU A 203 -21.18 3.12 5.64
CA GLU A 203 -22.04 2.56 4.59
C GLU A 203 -23.08 3.59 4.13
N PRO A 204 -23.48 3.61 2.84
CA PRO A 204 -24.49 4.54 2.33
C PRO A 204 -25.78 4.56 3.16
N ALA A 205 -26.13 3.43 3.79
CA ALA A 205 -27.25 3.32 4.71
C ALA A 205 -27.06 4.15 5.99
N ALA A 206 -25.85 4.29 6.53
CA ALA A 206 -25.59 5.10 7.72
C ALA A 206 -25.88 6.58 7.47
N TRP A 207 -25.48 7.11 6.31
CA TRP A 207 -25.77 8.47 5.89
C TRP A 207 -27.26 8.66 5.62
N ALA A 208 -27.88 7.71 4.92
CA ALA A 208 -29.31 7.73 4.66
C ALA A 208 -30.14 7.71 5.94
N MET A 209 -29.76 6.90 6.94
CA MET A 209 -30.42 6.81 8.24
C MET A 209 -30.18 8.06 9.09
N MET A 210 -29.00 8.66 9.04
CA MET A 210 -28.71 9.93 9.70
C MET A 210 -29.55 11.07 9.10
N ILE A 211 -29.57 11.20 7.76
CA ILE A 211 -30.37 12.20 7.05
C ILE A 211 -31.87 11.97 7.30
N ALA A 212 -32.34 10.71 7.24
CA ALA A 212 -33.72 10.37 7.53
C ALA A 212 -34.10 10.69 9.00
N GLY A 213 -33.23 10.36 9.95
CA GLY A 213 -33.43 10.67 11.38
C GLY A 213 -33.52 12.17 11.64
N PHE A 214 -32.58 12.96 11.11
CA PHE A 214 -32.62 14.42 11.25
C PHE A 214 -33.79 15.05 10.49
N GLY A 215 -34.15 14.51 9.32
CA GLY A 215 -35.33 14.92 8.57
C GLY A 215 -36.63 14.71 9.35
N LEU A 216 -36.77 13.55 10.01
CA LEU A 216 -37.94 13.23 10.85
C LEU A 216 -38.02 14.16 12.07
N VAL A 217 -36.93 14.34 12.82
CA VAL A 217 -36.91 15.26 13.98
C VAL A 217 -37.21 16.70 13.56
N GLY A 218 -36.58 17.18 12.49
CA GLY A 218 -36.83 18.52 11.94
C GLY A 218 -38.29 18.72 11.51
N SER A 219 -38.89 17.71 10.85
CA SER A 219 -40.29 17.74 10.45
C SER A 219 -41.25 17.78 11.65
N ALA A 220 -40.96 17.03 12.71
CA ALA A 220 -41.75 17.00 13.94
C ALA A 220 -41.70 18.35 14.68
N LEU A 221 -40.52 18.96 14.80
CA LEU A 221 -40.34 20.28 15.41
C LEU A 221 -41.01 21.39 14.60
N ARG A 222 -41.00 21.31 13.26
CA ARG A 222 -41.70 22.27 12.38
C ARG A 222 -43.21 22.19 12.55
N ARG A 223 -43.77 20.99 12.72
CA ARG A 223 -45.21 20.78 12.92
C ARG A 223 -45.72 21.42 14.22
N GLN A 224 -44.93 21.41 15.29
CA GLN A 224 -45.31 22.02 16.57
C GLN A 224 -45.33 23.56 16.54
N ARG A 225 -44.52 24.19 15.68
CA ARG A 225 -44.50 25.66 15.54
C ARG A 225 -45.76 26.20 14.85
N GLY A 226 -46.31 25.50 13.87
CA GLY A 226 -47.53 25.92 13.17
C GLY A 226 -48.79 25.90 14.05
N VAL A 227 -48.87 24.99 15.03
CA VAL A 227 -50.03 24.86 15.92
C VAL A 227 -50.09 25.97 16.97
N ARG A 228 -48.93 26.49 17.41
CA ARG A 228 -48.87 27.56 18.42
C ARG A 228 -49.22 28.94 17.90
N THR A 229 -49.09 29.19 16.60
CA THR A 229 -49.44 30.48 15.98
C THR A 229 -50.96 30.59 15.73
N ALA A 230 -51.65 29.48 15.50
CA ALA A 230 -53.10 29.45 15.29
C ALA A 230 -53.92 29.60 16.60
N ALA A 231 -53.32 29.34 17.77
CA ALA A 231 -53.98 29.46 19.08
C ALA A 231 -53.85 30.85 19.74
N ARG A 232 -53.37 31.87 19.00
CA ARG A 232 -53.15 33.24 19.50
C ARG A 232 -53.87 34.32 18.67
N ALA A 233 -54.82 33.93 17.83
CA ALA A 233 -55.70 34.84 17.08
C ALA A 233 -57.11 34.83 17.67
#